data_AF-A0A1C3WL06-F1
#
_entry.id   AF-A0A1C3WL06-F1
#
_cell.length_a   1.000
_cell.length_b   1.000
_cell.length_c   1.000
_cell.angle_alpha   90.00
_cell.angle_beta   90.00
_cell.angle_gamma   90.00
#
_symmetry.space_group_name_H-M   'P 1'
#
loop_
_entity.id
_entity.type
_entity.pdbx_description
1 polymer ?
#
loop_
_entity_poly.entity_id
_entity_poly.type
_entity_poly.pdbx_seq_one_letter_code
_entity_poly.pdbx_strand_id
1 'polypeptide(L)'
;MPELSCVILGGPNGSGKSSAFAKLKLEGVWINADEIAKTLPESGDGKSKERRASEAALRKIAEMIETRQSFIFESTLSSQQSIRLMREAKAAGFKVGLYYVALDSVETNIERVKRRVEKGGHDIPEGDIRRRHKGSLEKLTEALRIADEVILMDNSGLTPREVFEIRSGVVLSFDIDDRQELHRQFSSKVCEAYGLVRYDGGFRKVPKLAARRGEDVALDVSKPSPGRRPKPPGIK
;
A
#
# COMPACT_ATOMS: atom_id res chain seq x y z
N MET A 1 1.26 -9.81 -26.97
CA MET A 1 0.18 -8.92 -26.51
C MET A 1 0.79 -7.94 -25.52
N PRO A 2 0.40 -6.66 -25.49
CA PRO A 2 0.88 -5.72 -24.49
C PRO A 2 0.54 -6.22 -23.07
N GLU A 3 1.40 -5.89 -22.11
CA GLU A 3 1.18 -6.20 -20.69
C GLU A 3 -0.08 -5.46 -20.19
N LEU A 4 -1.01 -6.18 -19.55
CA LEU A 4 -2.22 -5.57 -18.99
C LEU A 4 -1.88 -4.87 -17.67
N SER A 5 -2.37 -3.65 -17.51
CA SER A 5 -2.10 -2.85 -16.31
C SER A 5 -3.38 -2.40 -15.62
N CYS A 6 -3.39 -2.53 -14.30
CA CYS A 6 -4.36 -1.92 -13.40
C CYS A 6 -3.60 -0.90 -12.57
N VAL A 7 -3.81 0.38 -12.83
CA VAL A 7 -3.16 1.44 -12.08
C VAL A 7 -4.12 2.06 -11.08
N ILE A 8 -3.74 2.02 -9.80
CA ILE A 8 -4.45 2.74 -8.74
C ILE A 8 -3.78 4.07 -8.53
N LEU A 9 -4.50 5.15 -8.82
CA LEU A 9 -4.14 6.49 -8.39
C LEU A 9 -4.78 6.72 -7.00
N GLY A 10 -3.98 6.48 -5.96
CA GLY A 10 -4.42 6.41 -4.58
C GLY A 10 -4.06 7.64 -3.74
N GLY A 11 -4.83 7.91 -2.69
CA GLY A 11 -4.47 8.89 -1.65
C GLY A 11 -5.59 9.84 -1.23
N PRO A 12 -5.43 10.55 -0.10
CA PRO A 12 -6.51 11.34 0.53
C PRO A 12 -7.15 12.39 -0.39
N ASN A 13 -8.38 12.82 -0.07
CA ASN A 13 -9.02 13.93 -0.78
C ASN A 13 -8.15 15.20 -0.71
N GLY A 14 -8.06 15.99 -1.79
CA GLY A 14 -7.24 17.21 -1.80
C GLY A 14 -5.72 16.98 -1.94
N SER A 15 -5.23 15.74 -2.00
CA SER A 15 -3.79 15.47 -2.15
C SER A 15 -3.21 15.79 -3.54
N GLY A 16 -4.06 16.10 -4.53
CA GLY A 16 -3.63 16.47 -5.87
C GLY A 16 -3.32 15.28 -6.79
N LYS A 17 -3.90 14.10 -6.51
CA LYS A 17 -3.86 12.89 -7.36
C LYS A 17 -3.98 13.20 -8.84
N SER A 18 -5.09 13.78 -9.28
CA SER A 18 -5.35 14.03 -10.71
C SER A 18 -4.36 15.04 -11.33
N SER A 19 -3.88 16.01 -10.55
CA SER A 19 -2.86 16.99 -11.01
C SER A 19 -1.46 16.38 -11.11
N ALA A 20 -1.08 15.51 -10.18
CA ALA A 20 0.17 14.77 -10.25
C ALA A 20 0.11 13.72 -11.36
N PHE A 21 -1.03 13.05 -11.53
CA PHE A 21 -1.31 12.09 -12.59
C PHE A 21 -1.25 12.70 -13.98
N ALA A 22 -1.74 13.93 -14.20
CA ALA A 22 -1.66 14.57 -15.52
C ALA A 22 -0.21 14.69 -16.05
N LYS A 23 0.79 14.62 -15.17
CA LYS A 23 2.21 14.57 -15.54
C LYS A 23 2.69 13.17 -15.91
N LEU A 24 2.00 12.14 -15.43
CA LEU A 24 2.27 10.73 -15.70
C LEU A 24 1.53 10.33 -16.97
N LYS A 25 2.26 9.97 -18.03
CA LYS A 25 1.69 9.49 -19.31
C LYS A 25 1.26 8.03 -19.18
N LEU A 26 0.26 7.77 -18.35
CA LEU A 26 -0.24 6.41 -18.10
C LEU A 26 -1.28 6.01 -19.15
N GLU A 27 -1.16 4.79 -19.66
CA GLU A 27 -2.07 4.22 -20.64
C GLU A 27 -3.16 3.40 -19.95
N GLY A 28 -4.40 3.50 -20.43
CA GLY A 28 -5.54 2.73 -19.96
C GLY A 28 -6.83 3.54 -19.90
N VAL A 29 -7.95 2.84 -19.76
CA VAL A 29 -9.27 3.46 -19.57
C VAL A 29 -9.32 4.16 -18.22
N TRP A 30 -9.60 5.46 -18.22
CA TRP A 30 -9.74 6.27 -17.01
C TRP A 30 -11.09 6.02 -16.33
N ILE A 31 -11.05 5.70 -15.04
CA ILE A 31 -12.23 5.43 -14.22
C ILE A 31 -12.16 6.29 -12.95
N ASN A 32 -13.08 7.26 -12.84
CA ASN A 32 -13.19 8.15 -11.69
C ASN A 32 -14.66 8.29 -11.26
N ALA A 33 -14.95 7.95 -10.00
CA ALA A 33 -16.31 8.00 -9.47
C ALA A 33 -16.88 9.44 -9.41
N ASP A 34 -16.05 10.46 -9.15
CA ASP A 34 -16.50 11.86 -9.09
C ASP A 34 -16.88 12.37 -10.50
N GLU A 35 -16.20 11.91 -11.55
CA GLU A 35 -16.55 12.24 -12.94
C GLU A 35 -17.83 11.53 -13.37
N ILE A 36 -17.95 10.24 -13.04
CA ILE A 36 -19.17 9.47 -13.29
C ILE A 36 -20.36 10.12 -12.58
N ALA A 37 -20.19 10.57 -11.33
CA ALA A 37 -21.23 11.26 -10.58
C ALA A 37 -21.78 12.47 -11.34
N LYS A 38 -20.92 13.30 -11.94
CA LYS A 38 -21.34 14.48 -12.72
C LYS A 38 -22.24 14.13 -13.92
N THR A 39 -22.05 12.96 -14.52
CA THR A 39 -22.85 12.51 -15.67
C THR A 39 -24.14 11.79 -15.30
N LEU A 40 -24.29 11.38 -14.03
CA LEU A 40 -25.46 10.64 -13.60
C LEU A 40 -26.67 11.56 -13.39
N PRO A 41 -27.86 11.17 -13.88
CA PRO A 41 -29.10 11.88 -13.56
C PRO A 41 -29.47 11.68 -12.09
N GLU A 42 -30.22 12.63 -11.55
CA GLU A 42 -30.90 12.49 -10.26
C GLU A 42 -31.84 11.29 -10.28
N SER A 43 -32.03 10.65 -9.13
CA SER A 43 -32.85 9.44 -9.04
C SER A 43 -33.69 9.40 -7.78
N GLY A 44 -34.91 8.89 -7.92
CA GLY A 44 -35.83 8.66 -6.81
C GLY A 44 -35.64 7.31 -6.11
N ASP A 45 -34.57 6.56 -6.39
CA ASP A 45 -34.31 5.22 -5.82
C ASP A 45 -33.78 5.25 -4.37
N GLY A 46 -33.73 6.43 -3.74
CA GLY A 46 -33.27 6.65 -2.37
C GLY A 46 -31.76 6.52 -2.17
N LYS A 47 -30.99 6.24 -3.23
CA LYS A 47 -29.54 6.07 -3.18
C LYS A 47 -28.86 7.40 -3.51
N SER A 48 -27.86 7.79 -2.70
CA SER A 48 -27.07 8.98 -3.03
C SER A 48 -26.35 8.84 -4.38
N LYS A 49 -26.15 9.97 -5.05
CA LYS A 49 -25.49 10.06 -6.36
C LYS A 49 -24.06 9.50 -6.31
N GLU A 50 -23.34 9.77 -5.23
CA GLU A 50 -21.98 9.28 -4.97
C GLU A 50 -21.94 7.75 -4.87
N ARG A 51 -22.94 7.17 -4.21
CA ARG A 51 -23.05 5.71 -4.05
C ARG A 51 -23.34 5.03 -5.39
N ARG A 52 -24.24 5.61 -6.19
CA ARG A 52 -24.51 5.14 -7.56
C ARG A 52 -23.29 5.26 -8.47
N ALA A 53 -22.55 6.36 -8.37
CA ALA A 53 -21.32 6.57 -9.13
C ALA A 53 -20.22 5.58 -8.74
N SER A 54 -20.08 5.30 -7.45
CA SER A 54 -19.18 4.27 -6.94
C SER A 54 -19.55 2.88 -7.47
N GLU A 55 -20.84 2.50 -7.47
CA GLU A 55 -21.31 1.23 -8.05
C GLU A 55 -21.05 1.16 -9.57
N ALA A 56 -21.24 2.26 -10.29
CA ALA A 56 -20.95 2.34 -11.73
C ALA A 56 -19.46 2.22 -12.04
N ALA A 57 -18.58 2.86 -11.25
CA ALA A 57 -17.13 2.71 -11.37
C ALA A 57 -16.71 1.25 -11.18
N LEU A 58 -17.25 0.56 -10.17
CA LEU A 58 -16.94 -0.85 -9.92
C LEU A 58 -17.42 -1.76 -11.05
N ARG A 59 -18.62 -1.52 -11.60
CA ARG A 59 -19.09 -2.25 -12.79
C ARG A 59 -18.15 -2.04 -13.98
N LYS A 60 -17.70 -0.80 -14.20
CA LYS A 60 -16.75 -0.51 -15.29
C LYS A 60 -15.42 -1.23 -15.09
N ILE A 61 -14.90 -1.25 -13.86
CA ILE A 61 -13.69 -2.00 -13.54
C ILE A 61 -13.86 -3.50 -13.80
N ALA A 62 -14.98 -4.10 -13.38
CA ALA A 62 -15.26 -5.49 -13.65
C ALA A 62 -15.28 -5.78 -15.16
N GLU A 63 -15.92 -4.91 -15.95
CA GLU A 63 -15.90 -4.96 -17.42
C GLU A 63 -14.48 -4.89 -17.98
N MET A 64 -13.60 -4.01 -17.47
CA MET A 64 -12.21 -3.92 -17.92
C MET A 64 -11.41 -5.19 -17.63
N ILE A 65 -11.64 -5.80 -16.47
CA ILE A 65 -11.01 -7.08 -16.10
C ILE A 65 -11.50 -8.20 -17.02
N GLU A 66 -12.81 -8.31 -17.24
CA GLU A 66 -13.44 -9.33 -18.09
C GLU A 66 -12.99 -9.20 -19.56
N THR A 67 -12.97 -7.97 -20.09
CA THR A 67 -12.61 -7.67 -21.49
C THR A 67 -11.09 -7.52 -21.70
N ARG A 68 -10.29 -7.72 -20.65
CA ARG A 68 -8.82 -7.63 -20.69
C ARG A 68 -8.32 -6.29 -21.22
N GLN A 69 -8.86 -5.19 -20.72
CA GLN A 69 -8.45 -3.83 -21.06
C GLN A 69 -7.72 -3.18 -19.88
N SER A 70 -6.53 -2.60 -20.13
CA SER A 70 -5.81 -1.83 -19.11
C SER A 70 -6.62 -0.63 -18.65
N PHE A 71 -6.57 -0.33 -17.35
CA PHE A 71 -7.37 0.73 -16.75
C PHE A 71 -6.65 1.44 -15.61
N ILE A 72 -7.09 2.67 -15.36
CA ILE A 72 -6.60 3.53 -14.31
C ILE A 72 -7.79 3.91 -13.43
N PHE A 73 -7.69 3.62 -12.14
CA PHE A 73 -8.74 3.90 -11.17
C PHE A 73 -8.27 4.92 -10.13
N GLU A 74 -8.93 6.08 -10.10
CA GLU A 74 -8.70 7.06 -9.04
C GLU A 74 -9.53 6.70 -7.80
N SER A 75 -8.86 6.60 -6.66
CA SER A 75 -9.49 6.26 -5.38
C SER A 75 -8.82 7.00 -4.23
N THR A 76 -9.56 7.21 -3.14
CA THR A 76 -8.96 7.65 -1.88
C THR A 76 -8.10 6.57 -1.23
N LEU A 77 -8.16 5.33 -1.71
CA LEU A 77 -7.59 4.13 -1.08
C LEU A 77 -8.11 3.91 0.34
N SER A 78 -9.21 4.54 0.74
CA SER A 78 -9.70 4.50 2.12
C SER A 78 -10.68 3.37 2.39
N SER A 79 -11.13 2.64 1.36
CA SER A 79 -12.12 1.57 1.46
C SER A 79 -11.51 0.20 1.20
N GLN A 80 -12.04 -0.85 1.84
CA GLN A 80 -11.60 -2.22 1.59
C GLN A 80 -11.89 -2.69 0.15
N GLN A 81 -12.83 -2.03 -0.52
CA GLN A 81 -13.14 -2.30 -1.92
C GLN A 81 -11.95 -2.03 -2.84
N SER A 82 -11.16 -0.98 -2.58
CA SER A 82 -9.98 -0.67 -3.42
C SER A 82 -8.93 -1.78 -3.33
N ILE A 83 -8.74 -2.34 -2.14
CA ILE A 83 -7.81 -3.45 -1.92
C ILE A 83 -8.31 -4.73 -2.59
N ARG A 84 -9.60 -5.06 -2.47
CA ARG A 84 -10.19 -6.23 -3.15
C ARG A 84 -9.99 -6.15 -4.66
N LEU A 85 -10.26 -5.00 -5.24
CA LEU A 85 -10.05 -4.74 -6.66
C LEU A 85 -8.60 -4.98 -7.09
N MET A 86 -7.61 -4.48 -6.32
CA MET A 86 -6.20 -4.72 -6.63
C MET A 86 -5.88 -6.22 -6.65
N ARG A 87 -6.44 -7.00 -5.72
CA ARG A 87 -6.27 -8.46 -5.69
C ARG A 87 -6.94 -9.15 -6.87
N GLU A 88 -8.17 -8.75 -7.20
CA GLU A 88 -8.94 -9.28 -8.32
C GLU A 88 -8.23 -9.03 -9.65
N ALA A 89 -7.74 -7.81 -9.88
CA ALA A 89 -6.96 -7.46 -11.06
C ALA A 89 -5.66 -8.29 -11.13
N LYS A 90 -4.92 -8.40 -10.02
CA LYS A 90 -3.70 -9.23 -9.96
C LYS A 90 -3.98 -10.70 -10.26
N ALA A 91 -5.05 -11.26 -9.70
CA ALA A 91 -5.47 -12.63 -9.94
C ALA A 91 -5.90 -12.87 -11.41
N ALA A 92 -6.44 -11.84 -12.08
CA ALA A 92 -6.79 -11.86 -13.49
C ALA A 92 -5.58 -11.66 -14.45
N GLY A 93 -4.37 -11.54 -13.89
CA GLY A 93 -3.12 -11.41 -14.65
C GLY A 93 -2.80 -9.97 -15.07
N PHE A 94 -3.38 -8.96 -14.42
CA PHE A 94 -2.96 -7.58 -14.57
C PHE A 94 -1.74 -7.31 -13.70
N LYS A 95 -0.80 -6.53 -14.22
CA LYS A 95 0.22 -5.87 -13.41
C LYS A 95 -0.41 -4.71 -12.65
N VAL A 96 -0.20 -4.68 -11.33
CA VAL A 96 -0.83 -3.68 -10.46
C VAL A 96 0.16 -2.55 -10.17
N GLY A 97 -0.13 -1.35 -10.67
CA GLY A 97 0.59 -0.13 -10.33
C GLY A 97 -0.11 0.65 -9.21
N LEU A 98 0.64 1.26 -8.30
CA LEU A 98 0.13 2.17 -7.28
C LEU A 98 0.89 3.50 -7.33
N TYR A 99 0.19 4.56 -7.72
CA TYR A 99 0.68 5.93 -7.59
C TYR A 99 -0.05 6.57 -6.41
N TYR A 100 0.62 6.64 -5.27
CA TYR A 100 0.01 7.14 -4.04
C TYR A 100 0.46 8.57 -3.75
N VAL A 101 -0.48 9.48 -3.59
CA VAL A 101 -0.22 10.91 -3.36
C VAL A 101 -0.82 11.36 -2.03
N ALA A 102 0.02 11.89 -1.15
CA ALA A 102 -0.40 12.41 0.14
C ALA A 102 0.23 13.77 0.43
N LEU A 103 -0.22 14.37 1.53
CA LEU A 103 0.27 15.63 2.08
C LEU A 103 0.75 15.41 3.51
N ASP A 104 1.57 16.32 3.97
CA ASP A 104 2.08 16.48 5.34
C ASP A 104 1.00 16.46 6.42
N SER A 105 -0.21 16.95 6.13
CA SER A 105 -1.30 16.93 7.11
C SER A 105 -2.70 16.89 6.49
N VAL A 106 -3.65 16.37 7.27
CA VAL A 106 -5.08 16.40 6.94
C VAL A 106 -5.65 17.82 6.89
N GLU A 107 -5.06 18.77 7.62
CA GLU A 107 -5.47 20.18 7.56
C GLU A 107 -5.13 20.77 6.19
N THR A 108 -3.96 20.43 5.64
CA THR A 108 -3.58 20.80 4.27
C THR A 108 -4.58 20.22 3.25
N ASN A 109 -5.08 18.99 3.46
CA ASN A 109 -6.12 18.42 2.62
C ASN A 109 -7.43 19.21 2.67
N ILE A 110 -7.88 19.58 3.88
CA ILE A 110 -9.12 20.35 4.10
C ILE A 110 -9.00 21.72 3.43
N GLU A 111 -7.89 22.43 3.66
CA GLU A 111 -7.61 23.75 3.06
C GLU A 111 -7.65 23.68 1.53
N ARG A 112 -7.02 22.66 0.93
CA ARG A 112 -7.03 22.48 -0.53
C ARG A 112 -8.42 22.17 -1.08
N VAL A 113 -9.24 21.41 -0.36
CA VAL A 113 -10.64 21.16 -0.76
C VAL A 113 -11.44 22.45 -0.69
N LYS A 114 -11.33 23.24 0.39
CA LYS A 114 -12.01 24.55 0.52
C LYS A 114 -11.68 25.48 -0.65
N ARG A 115 -10.40 25.66 -0.96
CA ARG A 115 -9.95 26.49 -2.10
C ARG A 115 -10.46 25.99 -3.45
N ARG A 116 -10.68 24.68 -3.60
CA ARG A 116 -11.26 24.10 -4.82
C ARG A 116 -12.76 24.39 -4.90
N VAL A 117 -13.48 24.35 -3.79
CA VAL A 117 -14.91 24.71 -3.71
C VAL A 117 -15.13 26.17 -4.04
N GLU A 118 -14.28 27.06 -3.54
CA GLU A 118 -14.28 28.49 -3.88
C GLU A 118 -14.13 28.75 -5.39
N LYS A 119 -13.49 27.82 -6.11
CA LYS A 119 -13.33 27.85 -7.58
C LYS A 119 -14.42 27.06 -8.32
N GLY A 120 -15.51 26.69 -7.66
CA GLY A 120 -16.65 25.98 -8.25
C GLY A 120 -16.50 24.45 -8.29
N GLY A 121 -15.56 23.87 -7.55
CA GLY A 121 -15.40 22.42 -7.44
C GLY A 121 -16.36 21.75 -6.44
N HIS A 122 -16.33 20.42 -6.38
CA HIS A 122 -17.18 19.64 -5.47
C HIS A 122 -16.70 19.75 -4.01
N ASP A 123 -17.66 20.05 -3.12
CA ASP A 123 -17.47 20.09 -1.68
C ASP A 123 -17.50 18.69 -1.06
N ILE A 124 -16.68 18.48 -0.03
CA ILE A 124 -16.60 17.23 0.72
C ILE A 124 -16.57 17.59 2.21
N PRO A 125 -17.50 17.05 3.03
CA PRO A 125 -17.51 17.34 4.46
C PRO A 125 -16.17 17.04 5.13
N GLU A 126 -15.70 17.92 6.03
CA GLU A 126 -14.40 17.74 6.69
C GLU A 126 -14.27 16.42 7.45
N GLY A 127 -15.35 15.96 8.10
CA GLY A 127 -15.38 14.66 8.78
C GLY A 127 -15.12 13.49 7.82
N ASP A 128 -15.59 13.59 6.58
CA ASP A 128 -15.34 12.63 5.52
C ASP A 128 -13.88 12.69 5.05
N ILE A 129 -13.31 13.89 4.91
CA ILE A 129 -11.89 14.08 4.56
C ILE A 129 -11.00 13.43 5.63
N ARG A 130 -11.25 13.71 6.92
CA ARG A 130 -10.49 13.14 8.05
C ARG A 130 -10.57 11.63 8.10
N ARG A 131 -11.79 11.07 7.99
CA ARG A 131 -12.02 9.62 7.97
C ARG A 131 -11.28 8.96 6.81
N ARG A 132 -11.39 9.53 5.60
CA ARG A 132 -10.77 8.99 4.39
C ARG A 132 -9.25 9.13 4.42
N HIS A 133 -8.72 10.22 4.95
CA HIS A 133 -7.28 10.42 5.15
C HIS A 133 -6.69 9.31 6.01
N LYS A 134 -7.22 9.12 7.22
CA LYS A 134 -6.80 8.04 8.13
C LYS A 134 -6.93 6.67 7.48
N GLY A 135 -8.10 6.37 6.92
CA GLY A 135 -8.36 5.07 6.29
C GLY A 135 -7.49 4.78 5.06
N SER A 136 -7.01 5.82 4.38
CA SER A 136 -6.09 5.71 3.24
C SER A 136 -4.70 5.25 3.69
N LEU A 137 -4.14 5.92 4.71
CA LEU A 137 -2.82 5.57 5.26
C LEU A 137 -2.81 4.21 5.96
N GLU A 138 -3.92 3.85 6.62
CA GLU A 138 -4.08 2.52 7.23
C GLU A 138 -4.02 1.39 6.20
N LYS A 139 -4.56 1.61 5.00
CA LYS A 139 -4.59 0.61 3.91
C LYS A 139 -3.33 0.59 3.06
N LEU A 140 -2.46 1.59 3.19
CA LEU A 140 -1.27 1.72 2.36
C LEU A 140 -0.37 0.49 2.46
N THR A 141 -0.11 -0.05 3.67
CA THR A 141 0.71 -1.28 3.82
C THR A 141 0.13 -2.45 3.02
N GLU A 142 -1.19 -2.63 3.07
CA GLU A 142 -1.85 -3.73 2.37
C GLU A 142 -1.79 -3.54 0.84
N ALA A 143 -1.99 -2.31 0.36
CA ALA A 143 -1.85 -1.97 -1.04
C ALA A 143 -0.41 -2.19 -1.55
N LEU A 144 0.60 -1.80 -0.77
CA LEU A 144 2.03 -2.01 -1.07
C LEU A 144 2.37 -3.49 -1.27
N ARG A 145 1.76 -4.39 -0.48
CA ARG A 145 1.97 -5.84 -0.60
C ARG A 145 1.35 -6.43 -1.88
N ILE A 146 0.36 -5.76 -2.46
CA ILE A 146 -0.34 -6.24 -3.66
C ILE A 146 0.29 -5.65 -4.93
N ALA A 147 0.69 -4.38 -4.91
CA ALA A 147 1.24 -3.69 -6.07
C ALA A 147 2.59 -4.28 -6.54
N ASP A 148 2.76 -4.33 -7.86
CA ASP A 148 4.00 -4.70 -8.53
C ASP A 148 4.90 -3.50 -8.76
N GLU A 149 4.32 -2.32 -8.99
CA GLU A 149 5.03 -1.05 -9.14
C GLU A 149 4.40 -0.01 -8.23
N VAL A 150 5.23 0.73 -7.49
CA VAL A 150 4.76 1.76 -6.56
C VAL A 150 5.58 3.03 -6.70
N ILE A 151 4.87 4.15 -6.79
CA ILE A 151 5.42 5.48 -6.56
C ILE A 151 4.69 6.10 -5.37
N LEU A 152 5.43 6.51 -4.34
CA LEU A 152 4.89 7.29 -3.21
C LEU A 152 5.32 8.75 -3.39
N MET A 153 4.34 9.67 -3.46
CA MET A 153 4.58 11.09 -3.67
C MET A 153 4.14 11.94 -2.48
N ASP A 154 5.00 12.85 -2.06
CA ASP A 154 4.66 14.00 -1.23
C ASP A 154 4.31 15.17 -2.14
N ASN A 155 3.10 15.71 -1.98
CA ASN A 155 2.63 16.86 -2.75
C ASN A 155 2.34 18.08 -1.87
N SER A 156 2.99 18.21 -0.71
CA SER A 156 2.83 19.37 0.18
C SER A 156 3.52 20.63 -0.31
N GLY A 157 4.64 20.50 -1.01
CA GLY A 157 5.42 21.62 -1.55
C GLY A 157 4.83 22.26 -2.82
N LEU A 158 5.62 23.16 -3.44
CA LEU A 158 5.28 23.80 -4.72
C LEU A 158 5.27 22.81 -5.88
N THR A 159 6.12 21.79 -5.82
CA THR A 159 6.21 20.71 -6.80
C THR A 159 6.08 19.37 -6.10
N PRO A 160 5.39 18.38 -6.69
CA PRO A 160 5.38 17.01 -6.18
C PRO A 160 6.80 16.47 -6.06
N ARG A 161 7.08 15.78 -4.96
CA ARG A 161 8.34 15.09 -4.68
C ARG A 161 8.08 13.59 -4.65
N GLU A 162 8.81 12.84 -5.45
CA GLU A 162 8.83 11.38 -5.37
C GLU A 162 9.64 10.96 -4.15
N VAL A 163 9.02 10.24 -3.22
CA VAL A 163 9.65 9.82 -1.96
C VAL A 163 10.16 8.39 -2.06
N PHE A 164 9.45 7.53 -2.81
CA PHE A 164 9.85 6.15 -3.05
C PHE A 164 9.47 5.72 -4.47
N GLU A 165 10.41 5.03 -5.13
CA GLU A 165 10.14 4.14 -6.26
C GLU A 165 10.39 2.70 -5.82
N ILE A 166 9.39 1.83 -6.00
CA ILE A 166 9.47 0.42 -5.62
C ILE A 166 8.98 -0.44 -6.78
N ARG A 167 9.70 -1.52 -7.08
CA ARG A 167 9.30 -2.53 -8.05
C ARG A 167 9.44 -3.93 -7.47
N SER A 168 8.38 -4.71 -7.53
CA SER A 168 8.31 -6.09 -7.04
C SER A 168 8.83 -6.24 -5.60
N GLY A 169 8.50 -5.27 -4.74
CA GLY A 169 8.92 -5.23 -3.34
C GLY A 169 10.38 -4.82 -3.09
N VAL A 170 11.10 -4.37 -4.13
CA VAL A 170 12.46 -3.81 -4.02
C VAL A 170 12.38 -2.30 -4.13
N VAL A 171 12.92 -1.60 -3.12
CA VAL A 171 13.10 -0.13 -3.16
C VAL A 171 14.19 0.18 -4.17
N LEU A 172 13.84 0.87 -5.27
CA LEU A 172 14.78 1.27 -6.32
C LEU A 172 15.42 2.63 -6.01
N SER A 173 14.60 3.57 -5.55
CA SER A 173 15.03 4.91 -5.14
C SER A 173 14.20 5.38 -3.94
N PHE A 174 14.77 6.30 -3.16
CA PHE A 174 14.05 6.99 -2.10
C PHE A 174 14.62 8.39 -1.89
N ASP A 175 13.76 9.32 -1.49
CA ASP A 175 14.14 10.71 -1.17
C ASP A 175 13.39 11.17 0.10
N ILE A 176 13.94 10.78 1.26
CA ILE A 176 13.27 10.89 2.55
C ILE A 176 13.82 12.09 3.33
N ASP A 177 12.92 12.94 3.80
CA ASP A 177 13.21 13.95 4.83
C ASP A 177 12.57 13.55 6.16
N ASP A 178 13.39 13.10 7.12
CA ASP A 178 12.94 12.61 8.43
C ASP A 178 12.32 13.67 9.35
N ARG A 179 12.44 14.95 8.98
CA ARG A 179 11.74 16.05 9.66
C ARG A 179 10.26 16.08 9.28
N GLN A 180 9.87 15.41 8.18
CA GLN A 180 8.50 15.37 7.71
C GLN A 180 7.78 14.12 8.20
N GLU A 181 6.63 14.34 8.85
CA GLU A 181 5.82 13.25 9.39
C GLU A 181 5.34 12.27 8.30
N LEU A 182 4.92 12.80 7.14
CA LEU A 182 4.50 11.96 6.02
C LEU A 182 5.59 10.98 5.57
N HIS A 183 6.84 11.43 5.47
CA HIS A 183 7.95 10.58 5.03
C HIS A 183 8.30 9.50 6.05
N ARG A 184 8.18 9.81 7.35
CA ARG A 184 8.31 8.81 8.42
C ARG A 184 7.21 7.75 8.32
N GLN A 185 5.97 8.18 8.04
CA GLN A 185 4.85 7.27 7.82
C GLN A 185 5.09 6.39 6.59
N PHE A 186 5.48 6.96 5.44
CA PHE A 186 5.83 6.17 4.26
C PHE A 186 6.93 5.15 4.54
N SER A 187 8.02 5.58 5.18
CA SER A 187 9.12 4.68 5.58
C SER A 187 8.63 3.52 6.44
N SER A 188 7.78 3.81 7.43
CA SER A 188 7.18 2.79 8.31
C SER A 188 6.32 1.80 7.52
N LYS A 189 5.43 2.30 6.63
CA LYS A 189 4.55 1.47 5.79
C LYS A 189 5.32 0.60 4.81
N VAL A 190 6.37 1.13 4.18
CA VAL A 190 7.27 0.38 3.29
C VAL A 190 8.02 -0.71 4.06
N CYS A 191 8.57 -0.38 5.23
CA CYS A 191 9.24 -1.36 6.09
C CYS A 191 8.31 -2.49 6.52
N GLU A 192 7.09 -2.15 6.95
CA GLU A 192 6.06 -3.10 7.35
C GLU A 192 5.56 -3.98 6.17
N ALA A 193 5.44 -3.40 4.98
CA ALA A 193 4.97 -4.12 3.79
C ALA A 193 5.96 -5.20 3.34
N TYR A 194 7.26 -4.89 3.35
CA TYR A 194 8.30 -5.73 2.74
C TYR A 194 9.25 -6.38 3.73
N GLY A 195 9.02 -6.23 5.04
CA GLY A 195 9.88 -6.79 6.10
C GLY A 195 11.28 -6.18 6.09
N LEU A 196 11.34 -4.87 5.89
CA LEU A 196 12.60 -4.12 5.82
C LEU A 196 12.87 -3.40 7.14
N VAL A 197 14.15 -3.14 7.38
CA VAL A 197 14.63 -2.17 8.37
C VAL A 197 15.42 -1.10 7.63
N ARG A 198 15.15 0.15 7.99
CA ARG A 198 15.90 1.30 7.50
C ARG A 198 17.19 1.48 8.30
N TYR A 199 18.26 1.85 7.61
CA TYR A 199 19.56 2.20 8.20
C TYR A 199 20.13 3.42 7.48
N ASP A 200 21.26 3.94 7.95
CA ASP A 200 21.95 5.08 7.34
C ASP A 200 22.35 4.75 5.90
N GLY A 201 21.58 5.28 4.95
CA GLY A 201 21.80 5.10 3.52
C GLY A 201 20.92 4.06 2.81
N GLY A 202 19.96 3.40 3.48
CA GLY A 202 19.01 2.55 2.75
C GLY A 202 18.12 1.61 3.55
N PHE A 203 17.70 0.53 2.89
CA PHE A 203 16.78 -0.49 3.42
C PHE A 203 17.38 -1.89 3.27
N ARG A 204 17.20 -2.75 4.28
CA ARG A 204 17.62 -4.16 4.24
C ARG A 204 16.55 -5.07 4.82
N LYS A 205 16.46 -6.32 4.35
CA LYS A 205 15.55 -7.31 4.94
C LYS A 205 15.96 -7.64 6.37
N VAL A 206 14.97 -7.87 7.22
CA VAL A 206 15.21 -8.46 8.54
C VAL A 206 15.55 -9.94 8.35
N PRO A 207 16.70 -10.43 8.84
CA PRO A 207 16.97 -11.87 8.88
C PRO A 207 15.84 -12.53 9.67
N LYS A 208 15.15 -13.52 9.09
CA LYS A 208 14.28 -14.39 9.88
C LYS A 208 15.19 -15.02 10.94
N LEU A 209 14.97 -14.71 12.22
CA LEU A 209 15.60 -15.48 13.29
C LEU A 209 15.20 -16.93 13.03
N ALA A 210 16.15 -17.77 12.65
CA ALA A 210 15.90 -19.20 12.59
C ALA A 210 15.38 -19.58 13.97
N ALA A 211 14.14 -20.07 14.03
CA ALA A 211 13.60 -20.68 15.24
C ALA A 211 14.63 -21.73 15.66
N ARG A 212 15.40 -21.43 16.71
CA ARG A 212 16.27 -22.42 17.34
C ARG A 212 15.30 -23.51 17.79
N ARG A 213 15.30 -24.63 17.05
CA ARG A 213 14.66 -25.86 17.51
C ARG A 213 15.23 -26.12 18.89
N GLY A 214 14.35 -26.23 19.87
CA GLY A 214 14.69 -26.95 21.09
C GLY A 214 15.04 -28.35 20.67
N GLU A 215 16.32 -28.69 20.76
CA GLU A 215 16.73 -30.07 20.85
C GLU A 215 16.91 -30.34 22.34
N ASP A 216 16.04 -31.22 22.82
CA ASP A 216 16.09 -31.85 24.11
C ASP A 216 17.50 -32.31 24.43
N VAL A 217 18.03 -31.83 25.56
CA VAL A 217 19.16 -32.47 26.22
C VAL A 217 18.63 -33.77 26.82
N ALA A 218 18.64 -34.83 26.01
CA ALA A 218 18.59 -36.19 26.51
C ALA A 218 19.89 -36.46 27.28
N LEU A 219 19.79 -36.52 28.61
CA LEU A 219 20.85 -37.05 29.47
C LEU A 219 20.94 -38.57 29.23
N ASP A 220 21.75 -38.97 28.25
CA ASP A 220 22.28 -40.32 28.15
C ASP A 220 23.55 -40.39 29.01
N VAL A 221 23.43 -40.91 30.23
CA VAL A 221 24.58 -41.35 31.02
C VAL A 221 24.58 -42.87 31.06
N SER A 222 25.48 -43.40 30.26
CA SER A 222 25.76 -44.80 30.01
C SER A 222 26.28 -45.50 31.28
N LYS A 223 25.84 -46.75 31.49
CA LYS A 223 26.33 -47.68 32.53
C LYS A 223 27.83 -47.99 32.36
N PRO A 224 28.61 -48.16 33.45
CA PRO A 224 30.01 -48.57 33.36
C PRO A 224 30.15 -50.10 33.18
N SER A 225 31.06 -50.50 32.29
CA SER A 225 31.51 -51.89 32.11
C SER A 225 32.69 -52.22 33.04
N PRO A 226 32.91 -53.51 33.41
CA PRO A 226 33.72 -53.90 34.57
C PRO A 226 35.22 -54.07 34.24
N GLY A 227 36.08 -53.53 35.10
CA GLY A 227 37.54 -53.62 34.94
C GLY A 227 38.30 -53.88 36.26
N ARG A 228 38.78 -55.12 36.38
CA ARG A 228 39.96 -55.62 37.15
C ARG A 228 39.93 -55.58 38.70
N ARG A 229 39.92 -56.79 39.29
CA ARG A 229 40.28 -57.08 40.69
C ARG A 229 41.81 -57.05 40.89
N PRO A 230 42.33 -56.54 42.03
CA PRO A 230 43.70 -56.78 42.46
C PRO A 230 43.84 -58.14 43.19
N LYS A 231 44.99 -58.82 43.01
CA LYS A 231 45.37 -60.05 43.75
C LYS A 231 45.78 -59.71 45.20
N PRO A 232 45.56 -60.61 46.17
CA PRO A 232 45.95 -60.40 47.57
C PRO A 232 47.44 -60.73 47.81
N PRO A 233 48.13 -60.06 48.76
CA PRO A 233 49.45 -60.46 49.21
C PRO A 233 49.36 -61.61 50.24
N GLY A 234 50.24 -62.59 50.09
CA GLY A 234 50.36 -63.75 50.96
C GLY A 234 51.04 -63.44 52.29
N ILE A 235 50.69 -64.26 53.28
CA ILE A 235 51.22 -64.30 54.64
C ILE A 235 52.59 -64.99 54.63
N LYS A 236 53.59 -64.35 55.24
CA LYS A 236 54.58 -64.93 56.16
C LYS A 236 55.15 -63.81 57.04
#